data_AF-A0A9D3V5T4-F1
#
_entry.id   AF-A0A9D3V5T4-F1
#
_cell.length_a   1.000
_cell.length_b   1.000
_cell.length_c   1.000
_cell.angle_alpha   90.00
_cell.angle_beta   90.00
_cell.angle_gamma   90.00
#
_symmetry.space_group_name_H-M   'P 1'
#
loop_
_entity.id
_entity.type
_entity.pdbx_description
1 polymer ?
#
loop_
_entity_poly.entity_id
_entity_poly.type
_entity_poly.pdbx_seq_one_letter_code
_entity_poly.pdbx_strand_id
1 'polypeptide(L)'
;MAFEPLVWYCQPVANTAWTKVVDGAFGVYTSCAINSMVISISHLVLLGLCCYRVFLIKKNSQVQRFSLSSKCYSCILGLLAGCCTIEPLLRLLMGISIFNLNGETGLAPNEATSLIIEATAWCSVLIMIRLETKSYICEFRWYVRFGIVYVLLGNAVLLNLILPVKDLFRSYALYLSISTFFCKILFGILLFVYFPNLNPCPGYISVQNESYDDEEYKPLSGREQICPERHANFISRISFGWVTPLMQQGYRRPITEYDVWKLDTWDQTEMLTQKFHTCWAKESQRSRPWLLRALNNSLGRRFWWGGVIKVVFILCQYTEPILLNHLLQSIQQGDPAWFGYTYAFLMFLGMLCVVLLEAQYVQNIWRVGFRLRFTLVAAIFHKSLRLTHEVRKNFPSGRITNMITTDVNALQLVCQQLHIFWSTPFRIIGAMVLLYQQLGVAALLRSLILVLIVPLQVISVEN
;
A
#
# COMPACT_ATOMS: atom_id res chain seq x y z
N MET A 1 21.22 24.74 -28.18
CA MET A 1 19.77 24.96 -28.35
C MET A 1 19.15 24.80 -26.98
N ALA A 2 18.98 25.92 -26.27
CA ALA A 2 18.25 25.91 -25.02
C ALA A 2 16.82 25.49 -25.34
N PHE A 3 16.27 24.52 -24.60
CA PHE A 3 14.83 24.29 -24.61
C PHE A 3 14.19 25.62 -24.24
N GLU A 4 13.50 26.26 -25.19
CA GLU A 4 12.57 27.32 -24.83
C GLU A 4 11.62 26.73 -23.79
N PRO A 5 11.49 27.33 -22.59
CA PRO A 5 10.56 26.83 -21.61
C PRO A 5 9.19 26.81 -22.27
N LEU A 6 8.50 25.66 -22.27
CA LEU A 6 7.17 25.51 -22.89
C LEU A 6 6.27 26.69 -22.46
N VAL A 7 6.11 27.72 -23.30
CA VAL A 7 5.31 28.93 -23.01
C VAL A 7 3.80 28.65 -23.13
N TRP A 8 3.39 27.39 -23.00
CA TRP A 8 1.99 26.94 -23.01
C TRP A 8 1.36 26.84 -21.62
N TYR A 9 2.12 27.18 -20.57
CA TYR A 9 1.56 27.31 -19.23
C TYR A 9 0.79 28.63 -19.15
N CYS A 10 -0.49 28.53 -18.77
CA CYS A 10 -1.50 29.59 -18.63
C CYS A 10 -0.88 30.99 -18.67
N GLN A 11 -1.11 31.73 -19.77
CA GLN A 11 -0.42 32.98 -20.13
C GLN A 11 0.07 33.75 -18.89
N PRO A 12 1.39 33.83 -18.65
CA PRO A 12 1.92 34.59 -17.54
C PRO A 12 1.73 36.07 -17.85
N VAL A 13 0.55 36.60 -17.57
CA VAL A 13 0.35 38.04 -17.59
C VAL A 13 0.87 38.56 -16.27
N ALA A 14 1.98 39.29 -16.33
CA ALA A 14 2.53 40.01 -15.18
C ALA A 14 1.44 40.92 -14.59
N ASN A 15 1.31 40.95 -13.25
CA ASN A 15 0.31 41.71 -12.48
C ASN A 15 -1.13 41.15 -12.44
N THR A 16 -1.34 39.86 -12.62
CA THR A 16 -2.67 39.23 -12.44
C THR A 16 -2.99 38.91 -10.97
N ALA A 17 -4.27 38.73 -10.62
CA ALA A 17 -4.70 38.43 -9.24
C ALA A 17 -4.03 37.19 -8.63
N TRP A 18 -3.67 36.20 -9.47
CA TRP A 18 -2.89 35.03 -9.06
C TRP A 18 -1.52 35.38 -8.50
N THR A 19 -0.91 36.49 -8.95
CA THR A 19 0.41 36.92 -8.49
C THR A 19 0.42 37.64 -7.14
N LYS A 20 -0.75 38.04 -6.63
CA LYS A 20 -0.86 38.79 -5.37
C LYS A 20 -1.34 37.96 -4.17
N VAL A 21 -1.89 36.76 -4.39
CA VAL A 21 -2.71 36.06 -3.37
C VAL A 21 -2.24 34.64 -3.04
N VAL A 22 -1.42 33.99 -3.88
CA VAL A 22 -1.05 32.57 -3.70
C VAL A 22 0.45 32.40 -3.50
N ASP A 23 0.89 32.42 -2.23
CA ASP A 23 2.24 32.00 -1.85
C ASP A 23 2.31 30.46 -1.85
N GLY A 24 2.93 29.88 -2.88
CA GLY A 24 3.17 28.44 -2.98
C GLY A 24 4.66 28.14 -3.17
N ALA A 25 5.14 27.02 -2.61
CA ALA A 25 6.55 26.61 -2.63
C ALA A 25 7.17 26.40 -4.04
N PHE A 26 6.35 26.35 -5.09
CA PHE A 26 6.78 26.22 -6.50
C PHE A 26 6.74 27.55 -7.27
N GLY A 27 6.45 28.67 -6.60
CA GLY A 27 6.37 30.00 -7.21
C GLY A 27 5.00 30.33 -7.82
N VAL A 28 4.85 31.60 -8.18
CA VAL A 28 3.61 32.25 -8.66
C VAL A 28 3.09 31.68 -10.00
N TYR A 29 3.91 30.93 -10.73
CA TYR A 29 3.73 30.61 -12.15
C TYR A 29 3.23 29.19 -12.45
N THR A 30 2.91 28.37 -11.44
CA THR A 30 2.67 26.92 -11.65
C THR A 30 1.32 26.38 -11.17
N SER A 31 0.42 27.20 -10.62
CA SER A 31 -0.82 26.72 -10.00
C SER A 31 -1.81 26.12 -11.00
N CYS A 32 -2.05 26.79 -12.14
CA CYS A 32 -3.04 26.37 -13.15
C CYS A 32 -2.80 24.95 -13.68
N ALA A 33 -1.57 24.64 -14.13
CA ALA A 33 -1.24 23.33 -14.68
C ALA A 33 -1.13 22.25 -13.62
N ILE A 34 -0.54 22.55 -12.45
CA ILE A 34 -0.47 21.58 -11.34
C ILE A 34 -1.88 21.23 -10.87
N ASN A 35 -2.78 22.20 -10.77
CA ASN A 35 -4.16 21.97 -10.34
C ASN A 35 -4.97 21.19 -11.38
N SER A 36 -4.88 21.53 -12.67
CA SER A 36 -5.49 20.72 -13.74
C SER A 36 -4.93 19.30 -13.79
N MET A 37 -3.63 19.13 -13.52
CA MET A 37 -2.99 17.82 -13.47
C MET A 37 -3.48 16.98 -12.27
N VAL A 38 -3.59 17.56 -11.08
CA VAL A 38 -4.12 16.89 -9.88
C VAL A 38 -5.57 16.43 -10.12
N ILE A 39 -6.41 17.29 -10.71
CA ILE A 39 -7.79 16.95 -11.07
C ILE A 39 -7.83 15.83 -12.12
N SER A 40 -7.03 15.94 -13.17
CA SER A 40 -6.96 14.94 -14.24
C SER A 40 -6.52 13.57 -13.72
N ILE A 41 -5.48 13.52 -12.87
CA ILE A 41 -4.99 12.26 -12.29
C ILE A 41 -6.06 11.61 -11.42
N SER A 42 -6.73 12.37 -10.55
CA SER A 42 -7.79 11.82 -9.69
C SER A 42 -8.96 11.22 -10.47
N HIS A 43 -9.38 11.87 -11.55
CA HIS A 43 -10.45 11.36 -12.42
C HIS A 43 -10.00 10.21 -13.32
N LEU A 44 -8.74 10.18 -13.78
CA LEU A 44 -8.18 9.03 -14.51
C LEU A 44 -8.11 7.77 -13.63
N VAL A 45 -7.73 7.91 -12.36
CA VAL A 45 -7.76 6.80 -11.39
C VAL A 45 -9.19 6.28 -11.23
N LEU A 46 -10.17 7.18 -11.03
CA LEU A 46 -11.57 6.79 -10.92
C LEU A 46 -12.07 6.08 -12.19
N LEU A 47 -11.73 6.61 -13.37
CA LEU A 47 -12.06 6.01 -14.67
C LEU A 47 -11.50 4.58 -14.79
N GLY A 48 -10.21 4.39 -14.49
CA GLY A 48 -9.56 3.08 -14.53
C GLY A 48 -10.22 2.06 -13.59
N LEU A 49 -10.53 2.47 -12.36
CA LEU A 49 -11.22 1.64 -11.37
C LEU A 49 -12.63 1.25 -11.83
N CYS A 50 -13.39 2.20 -12.38
CA CYS A 50 -14.72 1.95 -12.93
C CYS A 50 -14.66 1.02 -14.16
N CYS A 51 -13.74 1.24 -15.10
CA CYS A 51 -13.55 0.38 -16.27
C CYS A 51 -13.17 -1.06 -15.88
N TYR A 52 -12.23 -1.23 -14.94
CA TYR A 52 -11.82 -2.54 -14.46
C TYR A 52 -12.99 -3.28 -13.80
N ARG A 53 -13.81 -2.58 -13.00
CA ARG A 53 -14.98 -3.17 -12.38
C ARG A 53 -16.07 -3.54 -13.39
N VAL A 54 -16.34 -2.68 -14.38
CA VAL A 54 -17.25 -3.00 -15.49
C VAL A 54 -16.77 -4.24 -16.26
N PHE A 55 -15.46 -4.35 -16.48
CA PHE A 55 -14.86 -5.54 -17.09
C PHE A 55 -15.06 -6.80 -16.23
N LEU A 56 -14.85 -6.72 -14.91
CA LEU A 56 -15.12 -7.83 -13.99
C LEU A 56 -16.58 -8.28 -14.04
N ILE A 57 -17.53 -7.33 -14.02
CA ILE A 57 -18.97 -7.62 -14.12
C ILE A 57 -19.30 -8.33 -15.44
N LYS A 58 -18.66 -7.94 -16.55
CA LYS A 58 -18.96 -8.49 -17.89
C LYS A 58 -18.28 -9.83 -18.18
N LYS A 59 -17.01 -10.01 -17.78
CA LYS A 59 -16.16 -11.10 -18.28
C LYS A 59 -15.86 -12.18 -17.25
N ASN A 60 -15.94 -11.88 -15.95
CA ASN A 60 -15.54 -12.87 -14.95
C ASN A 60 -16.65 -13.89 -14.71
N SER A 61 -16.37 -15.14 -15.07
CA SER A 61 -17.24 -16.29 -14.86
C SER A 61 -16.92 -17.06 -13.58
N GLN A 62 -15.94 -16.60 -12.78
CA GLN A 62 -15.50 -17.24 -11.52
C GLN A 62 -16.06 -16.57 -10.24
N VAL A 63 -16.75 -15.43 -10.36
CA VAL A 63 -17.21 -14.63 -9.21
C VAL A 63 -18.72 -14.79 -8.99
N GLN A 64 -19.11 -14.99 -7.73
CA GLN A 64 -20.51 -15.13 -7.34
C GLN A 64 -21.28 -13.83 -7.61
N ARG A 65 -22.44 -13.97 -8.30
CA ARG A 65 -23.29 -12.85 -8.69
C ARG A 65 -24.49 -12.76 -7.75
N PHE A 66 -24.88 -11.52 -7.46
CA PHE A 66 -26.03 -11.20 -6.62
C PHE A 66 -27.01 -10.29 -7.38
N SER A 67 -28.26 -10.30 -6.93
CA SER A 67 -29.29 -9.35 -7.38
C SER A 67 -29.65 -8.39 -6.26
N LEU A 68 -29.85 -7.11 -6.60
CA LEU A 68 -30.25 -6.07 -5.65
C LEU A 68 -31.73 -6.21 -5.29
N SER A 69 -32.02 -6.24 -3.99
CA SER A 69 -33.39 -6.27 -3.47
C SER A 69 -34.18 -4.98 -3.75
N SER A 70 -33.53 -3.81 -3.70
CA SER A 70 -34.15 -2.50 -3.99
C SER A 70 -33.32 -1.70 -4.99
N LYS A 71 -33.99 -1.22 -6.06
CA LYS A 71 -33.37 -0.42 -7.13
C LYS A 71 -33.45 1.09 -6.89
N CYS A 72 -34.25 1.54 -5.92
CA CYS A 72 -34.50 2.96 -5.65
C CYS A 72 -33.19 3.71 -5.29
N TYR A 73 -32.36 3.09 -4.45
CA TYR A 73 -31.09 3.67 -4.02
C TYR A 73 -30.09 3.82 -5.19
N SER A 74 -30.01 2.80 -6.05
CA SER A 74 -29.17 2.86 -7.26
C SER A 74 -29.66 3.92 -8.26
N CYS A 75 -30.97 4.18 -8.29
CA CYS A 75 -31.55 5.26 -9.10
C CYS A 75 -31.10 6.64 -8.60
N ILE A 76 -31.14 6.88 -7.28
CA ILE A 76 -30.69 8.13 -6.67
C ILE A 76 -29.19 8.37 -6.95
N LEU A 77 -28.35 7.35 -6.81
CA LEU A 77 -26.93 7.46 -7.19
C LEU A 77 -26.75 7.75 -8.68
N GLY A 78 -27.53 7.11 -9.54
CA GLY A 78 -27.51 7.37 -10.98
C GLY A 78 -27.87 8.80 -11.34
N LEU A 79 -28.85 9.40 -10.66
CA LEU A 79 -29.23 10.81 -10.84
C LEU A 79 -28.10 11.76 -10.44
N LEU A 80 -27.49 11.53 -9.26
CA LEU A 80 -26.37 12.35 -8.78
C LEU A 80 -25.13 12.25 -9.69
N ALA A 81 -24.79 11.05 -10.14
CA ALA A 81 -23.71 10.84 -11.11
C ALA A 81 -24.02 11.51 -12.47
N GLY A 82 -25.29 11.52 -12.88
CA GLY A 82 -25.77 12.25 -14.04
C GLY A 82 -25.54 13.76 -13.90
N CYS A 83 -25.94 14.36 -12.78
CA CYS A 83 -25.66 15.77 -12.49
C CYS A 83 -24.17 16.10 -12.55
N CYS A 84 -23.32 15.24 -11.99
CA CYS A 84 -21.86 15.40 -12.02
C CYS A 84 -21.25 15.22 -13.42
N THR A 85 -21.94 14.54 -14.34
CA THR A 85 -21.51 14.40 -15.75
C THR A 85 -21.93 15.62 -16.59
N ILE A 86 -23.09 16.21 -16.28
CA ILE A 86 -23.67 17.32 -17.05
C ILE A 86 -22.89 18.63 -16.83
N GLU A 87 -22.43 18.91 -15.62
CA GLU A 87 -21.67 20.15 -15.33
C GLU A 87 -20.40 20.34 -16.17
N PRO A 88 -19.44 19.39 -16.23
CA PRO A 88 -18.22 19.59 -17.02
C PRO A 88 -18.53 19.70 -18.52
N LEU A 89 -19.56 19.00 -19.01
CA LEU A 89 -20.03 19.13 -20.40
C LEU A 89 -20.64 20.51 -20.67
N LEU A 90 -21.44 21.04 -19.75
CA LEU A 90 -22.05 22.36 -19.86
C LEU A 90 -20.97 23.45 -19.89
N ARG A 91 -19.93 23.33 -19.05
CA ARG A 91 -18.80 24.27 -19.03
C ARG A 91 -17.95 24.20 -20.30
N LEU A 92 -17.74 22.99 -20.82
CA LEU A 92 -17.05 22.78 -22.10
C LEU A 92 -17.83 23.43 -23.26
N LEU A 93 -19.15 23.27 -23.29
CA LEU A 93 -20.04 23.81 -24.33
C LEU A 93 -20.17 25.34 -24.26
N MET A 94 -20.30 25.90 -23.06
CA MET A 94 -20.46 27.35 -22.86
C MET A 94 -19.14 28.12 -22.82
N GLY A 95 -17.99 27.44 -22.92
CA GLY A 95 -16.67 28.09 -22.90
C GLY A 95 -16.34 28.77 -21.56
N ILE A 96 -16.88 28.28 -20.44
CA ILE A 96 -16.73 28.90 -19.12
C ILE A 96 -15.43 28.41 -18.47
N SER A 97 -14.41 29.26 -18.44
CA SER A 97 -13.14 28.99 -17.78
C SER A 97 -13.12 29.49 -16.33
N ILE A 98 -12.60 28.68 -15.41
CA ILE A 98 -12.29 29.05 -14.01
C ILE A 98 -10.85 29.56 -13.87
N PHE A 99 -9.99 29.35 -14.87
CA PHE A 99 -8.59 29.79 -14.78
C PHE A 99 -8.29 31.02 -15.63
N ASN A 100 -9.20 31.42 -16.52
CA ASN A 100 -9.08 32.62 -17.34
C ASN A 100 -9.79 33.82 -16.68
N LEU A 101 -9.04 34.60 -15.89
CA LEU A 101 -9.55 35.77 -15.17
C LEU A 101 -9.62 37.06 -16.00
N ASN A 102 -9.11 37.05 -17.25
CA ASN A 102 -8.93 38.27 -18.05
C ASN A 102 -10.14 38.64 -18.92
N GLY A 103 -11.28 37.95 -18.77
CA GLY A 103 -12.52 38.25 -19.50
C GLY A 103 -12.51 37.83 -20.98
N GLU A 104 -11.44 37.18 -21.45
CA GLU A 104 -11.39 36.57 -22.78
C GLU A 104 -12.29 35.31 -22.82
N THR A 105 -13.15 35.23 -23.82
CA THR A 105 -14.02 34.07 -24.04
C THR A 105 -13.20 32.94 -24.68
N GLY A 106 -12.64 32.06 -23.84
CA GLY A 106 -11.90 30.89 -24.29
C GLY A 106 -11.45 30.00 -23.14
N LEU A 107 -11.63 28.68 -23.30
CA LEU A 107 -11.10 27.68 -22.38
C LEU A 107 -9.58 27.59 -22.55
N ALA A 108 -8.84 27.59 -21.44
CA ALA A 108 -7.43 27.25 -21.48
C ALA A 108 -7.27 25.79 -21.99
N PRO A 109 -6.27 25.48 -22.85
CA PRO A 109 -6.12 24.15 -23.45
C PRO A 109 -6.09 23.01 -22.42
N ASN A 110 -5.41 23.23 -21.29
CA ASN A 110 -5.28 22.26 -20.20
C ASN A 110 -6.53 22.14 -19.32
N GLU A 111 -7.37 23.19 -19.30
CA GLU A 111 -8.66 23.14 -18.61
C GLU A 111 -9.67 22.34 -19.43
N ALA A 112 -9.68 22.52 -20.75
CA ALA A 112 -10.52 21.74 -21.65
C ALA A 112 -10.21 20.24 -21.56
N THR A 113 -8.93 19.85 -21.54
CA THR A 113 -8.55 18.43 -21.37
C THR A 113 -8.96 17.88 -20.00
N SER A 114 -8.78 18.64 -18.92
CA SER A 114 -9.22 18.24 -17.58
C SER A 114 -10.74 18.03 -17.51
N LEU A 115 -11.54 18.91 -18.13
CA LEU A 115 -13.00 18.79 -18.16
C LEU A 115 -13.47 17.58 -18.98
N ILE A 116 -12.78 17.24 -20.07
CA ILE A 116 -13.07 16.02 -20.85
C ILE A 116 -12.80 14.76 -20.02
N ILE A 117 -11.67 14.72 -19.31
CA ILE A 117 -11.32 13.60 -18.42
C ILE A 117 -12.35 13.47 -17.30
N GLU A 118 -12.79 14.58 -16.72
CA GLU A 118 -13.81 14.59 -15.67
C GLU A 118 -15.17 14.09 -16.18
N ALA A 119 -15.64 14.58 -17.32
CA ALA A 119 -16.89 14.14 -17.93
C ALA A 119 -16.87 12.64 -18.28
N THR A 120 -15.76 12.14 -18.82
CA THR A 120 -15.61 10.72 -19.16
C THR A 120 -15.55 9.83 -17.91
N ALA A 121 -14.89 10.27 -16.83
CA ALA A 121 -14.87 9.56 -15.56
C ALA A 121 -16.28 9.43 -14.94
N TRP A 122 -17.04 10.52 -14.84
CA TRP A 122 -18.41 10.46 -14.30
C TRP A 122 -19.39 9.69 -15.19
N CYS A 123 -19.21 9.74 -16.51
CA CYS A 123 -19.94 8.89 -17.44
C CYS A 123 -19.65 7.40 -17.18
N SER A 124 -18.40 7.03 -16.90
CA SER A 124 -18.04 5.64 -16.56
C SER A 124 -18.68 5.17 -15.23
N VAL A 125 -18.79 6.06 -14.24
CA VAL A 125 -19.50 5.80 -12.96
C VAL A 125 -20.98 5.56 -13.22
N LEU A 126 -21.61 6.36 -14.08
CA LEU A 126 -23.02 6.19 -14.47
C LEU A 126 -23.26 4.83 -15.16
N ILE A 127 -22.36 4.43 -16.08
CA ILE A 127 -22.43 3.13 -16.76
C ILE A 127 -22.28 1.99 -15.75
N MET A 128 -21.33 2.10 -14.83
CA MET A 128 -21.10 1.11 -13.78
C MET A 128 -22.36 0.92 -12.90
N ILE A 129 -22.97 2.01 -12.41
CA ILE A 129 -24.19 1.94 -11.59
C ILE A 129 -25.32 1.26 -12.38
N ARG A 130 -25.49 1.59 -13.67
CA ARG A 130 -26.50 0.96 -14.53
C ARG A 130 -26.28 -0.55 -14.66
N LEU A 131 -25.03 -1.02 -14.78
CA LEU A 131 -24.72 -2.44 -14.85
C LEU A 131 -24.94 -3.15 -13.50
N GLU A 132 -24.58 -2.51 -12.39
CA GLU A 132 -24.80 -3.04 -11.04
C GLU A 132 -26.28 -3.27 -10.74
N THR A 133 -27.19 -2.44 -11.28
CA THR A 133 -28.65 -2.69 -11.12
C THR A 133 -29.13 -4.01 -11.73
N LYS A 134 -28.36 -4.60 -12.66
CA LYS A 134 -28.67 -5.87 -13.33
C LYS A 134 -27.95 -7.05 -12.70
N SER A 135 -26.66 -6.91 -12.42
CA SER A 135 -25.85 -7.95 -11.80
C SER A 135 -24.82 -7.33 -10.87
N TYR A 136 -24.82 -7.77 -9.61
CA TYR A 136 -24.02 -7.18 -8.55
C TYR A 136 -22.91 -8.13 -8.10
N ILE A 137 -21.71 -7.57 -7.89
CA ILE A 137 -20.51 -8.27 -7.36
C ILE A 137 -20.03 -7.51 -6.11
N CYS A 138 -19.76 -8.25 -5.03
CA CYS A 138 -19.23 -7.70 -3.77
C CYS A 138 -17.75 -7.34 -3.86
N GLU A 139 -16.98 -8.15 -4.58
CA GLU A 139 -15.54 -7.96 -4.74
C GLU A 139 -15.23 -6.61 -5.41
N PHE A 140 -14.12 -6.02 -4.99
CA PHE A 140 -13.55 -4.80 -5.57
C PHE A 140 -14.35 -3.50 -5.39
N ARG A 141 -15.50 -3.52 -4.70
CA ARG A 141 -16.34 -2.31 -4.47
C ARG A 141 -15.63 -1.20 -3.68
N TRP A 142 -14.80 -1.58 -2.71
CA TRP A 142 -14.08 -0.63 -1.86
C TRP A 142 -13.07 0.22 -2.62
N TYR A 143 -12.47 -0.30 -3.69
CA TYR A 143 -11.54 0.47 -4.51
C TYR A 143 -12.24 1.61 -5.25
N VAL A 144 -13.46 1.40 -5.77
CA VAL A 144 -14.24 2.48 -6.41
C VAL A 144 -14.65 3.55 -5.39
N ARG A 145 -15.02 3.15 -4.16
CA ARG A 145 -15.28 4.11 -3.06
C ARG A 145 -14.06 4.95 -2.74
N PHE A 146 -12.87 4.34 -2.69
CA PHE A 146 -11.61 5.05 -2.52
C PHE A 146 -11.34 6.03 -3.67
N GLY A 147 -11.59 5.63 -4.92
CA GLY A 147 -11.49 6.52 -6.09
C GLY A 147 -12.35 7.77 -5.96
N ILE A 148 -13.57 7.66 -5.40
CA ILE A 148 -14.47 8.79 -5.19
C ILE A 148 -13.97 9.71 -4.05
N VAL A 149 -13.45 9.14 -2.97
CA VAL A 149 -12.80 9.93 -1.90
C VAL A 149 -11.60 10.70 -2.46
N TYR A 150 -10.81 10.09 -3.32
CA TYR A 150 -9.67 10.74 -3.97
C TYR A 150 -10.09 11.90 -4.90
N VAL A 151 -11.18 11.72 -5.66
CA VAL A 151 -11.79 12.79 -6.47
C VAL A 151 -12.33 13.92 -5.58
N LEU A 152 -13.03 13.61 -4.48
CA LEU A 152 -13.51 14.63 -3.53
C LEU A 152 -12.37 15.43 -2.93
N LEU A 153 -11.25 14.78 -2.61
CA LEU A 153 -10.06 15.44 -2.09
C LEU A 153 -9.46 16.41 -3.12
N GLY A 154 -9.33 15.98 -4.39
CA GLY A 154 -8.86 16.85 -5.48
C GLY A 154 -9.75 18.07 -5.70
N ASN A 155 -11.07 17.89 -5.65
CA ASN A 155 -12.03 18.98 -5.77
C ASN A 155 -12.03 19.92 -4.54
N ALA A 156 -11.77 19.41 -3.34
CA ALA A 156 -11.67 20.24 -2.12
C ALA A 156 -10.44 21.16 -2.15
N VAL A 157 -9.30 20.67 -2.67
CA VAL A 157 -8.10 21.48 -2.90
C VAL A 157 -8.39 22.60 -3.89
N LEU A 158 -9.10 22.29 -4.98
CA LEU A 158 -9.54 23.28 -5.96
C LEU A 158 -10.46 24.34 -5.33
N LEU A 159 -11.44 23.93 -4.52
CA LEU A 159 -12.36 24.86 -3.86
C LEU A 159 -11.63 25.80 -2.88
N ASN A 160 -10.68 25.27 -2.09
CA ASN A 160 -9.88 26.08 -1.17
C ASN A 160 -9.04 27.15 -1.89
N LEU A 161 -8.69 26.92 -3.16
CA LEU A 161 -7.98 27.87 -4.01
C LEU A 161 -8.92 28.91 -4.65
N ILE A 162 -10.17 28.54 -4.94
CA ILE A 162 -11.17 29.43 -5.56
C ILE A 162 -11.78 30.39 -4.54
N LEU A 163 -12.01 29.94 -3.30
CA LEU A 163 -12.69 30.74 -2.26
C LEU A 163 -12.02 32.09 -1.94
N PRO A 164 -10.68 32.22 -1.85
CA PRO A 164 -10.00 33.49 -1.62
C PRO A 164 -10.13 34.48 -2.79
N VAL A 165 -10.40 33.98 -3.99
CA VAL A 165 -10.40 34.76 -5.25
C VAL A 165 -11.85 34.91 -5.78
N LYS A 166 -12.86 34.54 -4.98
CA LYS A 166 -14.28 34.46 -5.36
C LYS A 166 -14.82 35.76 -5.98
N ASP A 167 -14.35 36.92 -5.52
CA ASP A 167 -14.89 38.22 -5.96
C ASP A 167 -14.50 38.56 -7.41
N LEU A 168 -13.53 37.83 -7.99
CA LEU A 168 -13.06 38.01 -9.37
C LEU A 168 -13.79 37.09 -10.37
N PHE A 169 -14.66 36.20 -9.91
CA PHE A 169 -15.38 35.25 -10.75
C PHE A 169 -16.81 35.69 -11.07
N ARG A 170 -17.31 35.31 -12.25
CA ARG A 170 -18.73 35.44 -12.60
C ARG A 170 -19.59 34.62 -11.64
N SER A 171 -20.62 35.24 -11.06
CA SER A 171 -21.47 34.65 -10.01
C SER A 171 -22.09 33.30 -10.39
N TYR A 172 -22.45 33.10 -11.66
CA TYR A 172 -23.02 31.83 -12.13
C TYR A 172 -22.00 30.68 -12.19
N ALA A 173 -20.73 30.96 -12.54
CA ALA A 173 -19.68 29.94 -12.65
C ALA A 173 -19.26 29.42 -11.27
N LEU A 174 -19.20 30.31 -10.27
CA LEU A 174 -19.02 29.94 -8.88
C LEU A 174 -20.17 29.08 -8.35
N TYR A 175 -21.41 29.51 -8.60
CA TYR A 175 -22.60 28.79 -8.14
C TYR A 175 -22.64 27.37 -8.73
N LEU A 176 -22.37 27.22 -10.03
CA LEU A 176 -22.30 25.93 -10.70
C LEU A 176 -21.21 25.02 -10.08
N SER A 177 -20.04 25.57 -9.80
CA SER A 177 -18.91 24.82 -9.23
C SER A 177 -19.18 24.36 -7.79
N ILE A 178 -19.74 25.25 -6.96
CA ILE A 178 -20.08 24.96 -5.57
C ILE A 178 -21.21 23.93 -5.50
N SER A 179 -22.26 24.08 -6.32
CA SER A 179 -23.37 23.14 -6.39
C SER A 179 -22.91 21.74 -6.77
N THR A 180 -22.05 21.62 -7.78
CA THR A 180 -21.49 20.32 -8.19
C THR A 180 -20.60 19.70 -7.13
N PHE A 181 -19.83 20.49 -6.38
CA PHE A 181 -19.06 19.98 -5.24
C PHE A 181 -19.97 19.37 -4.16
N PHE A 182 -21.08 20.02 -3.84
CA PHE A 182 -22.09 19.44 -2.94
C PHE A 182 -22.73 18.17 -3.50
N CYS A 183 -23.04 18.11 -4.81
CA CYS A 183 -23.55 16.89 -5.45
C CYS A 183 -22.55 15.72 -5.33
N LYS A 184 -21.26 15.99 -5.55
CA LYS A 184 -20.18 14.99 -5.41
C LYS A 184 -20.05 14.50 -3.97
N ILE A 185 -20.13 15.40 -2.97
CA ILE A 185 -20.11 15.04 -1.55
C ILE A 185 -21.30 14.14 -1.21
N LEU A 186 -22.51 14.55 -1.61
CA LEU A 186 -23.73 13.79 -1.36
C LEU A 186 -23.66 12.40 -2.00
N PHE A 187 -23.15 12.31 -3.24
CA PHE A 187 -22.89 11.04 -3.91
C PHE A 187 -21.90 10.15 -3.13
N GLY A 188 -20.79 10.73 -2.65
CA GLY A 188 -19.79 10.03 -1.85
C GLY A 188 -20.35 9.50 -0.53
N ILE A 189 -21.11 10.31 0.21
CA ILE A 189 -21.76 9.92 1.47
C ILE A 189 -22.73 8.77 1.21
N LEU A 190 -23.59 8.88 0.20
CA LEU A 190 -24.55 7.84 -0.14
C LEU A 190 -23.83 6.53 -0.54
N LEU A 191 -22.82 6.60 -1.42
CA LEU A 191 -22.10 5.40 -1.81
C LEU A 191 -21.40 4.71 -0.62
N PHE A 192 -20.91 5.49 0.34
CA PHE A 192 -20.22 4.98 1.53
C PHE A 192 -21.18 4.31 2.52
N VAL A 193 -22.31 4.96 2.82
CA VAL A 193 -23.32 4.47 3.78
C VAL A 193 -24.10 3.26 3.27
N TYR A 194 -24.22 3.09 1.95
CA TYR A 194 -25.06 2.04 1.38
C TYR A 194 -24.47 0.63 1.43
N PHE A 195 -25.08 -0.23 2.22
CA PHE A 195 -24.91 -1.68 2.13
C PHE A 195 -26.17 -2.29 1.49
N PRO A 196 -26.08 -2.79 0.23
CA PRO A 196 -27.22 -3.39 -0.43
C PRO A 196 -27.58 -4.73 0.21
N ASN A 197 -28.88 -4.97 0.39
CA ASN A 197 -29.39 -6.31 0.67
C ASN A 197 -29.30 -7.15 -0.61
N LEU A 198 -28.55 -8.25 -0.54
CA LEU A 198 -28.19 -9.10 -1.67
C LEU A 198 -28.96 -10.41 -1.62
N ASN A 199 -29.62 -10.74 -2.73
CA ASN A 199 -30.19 -12.07 -2.92
C ASN A 199 -29.23 -12.88 -3.80
N PRO A 200 -28.83 -14.11 -3.39
CA PRO A 200 -27.95 -14.95 -4.21
C PRO A 200 -28.62 -15.26 -5.55
N CYS A 201 -27.87 -15.13 -6.66
CA CYS A 201 -28.38 -15.51 -7.97
C CYS A 201 -28.52 -17.05 -8.05
N PRO A 202 -29.68 -17.59 -8.48
CA PRO A 202 -29.85 -19.03 -8.63
C PRO A 202 -28.92 -19.57 -9.74
N GLY A 203 -28.08 -20.55 -9.41
CA GLY A 203 -27.33 -21.35 -10.41
C GLY A 203 -25.80 -21.23 -10.42
N TYR A 204 -25.16 -20.65 -9.40
CA TYR A 204 -23.70 -20.47 -9.39
C TYR A 204 -23.04 -21.12 -8.15
N ILE A 205 -22.37 -22.26 -8.33
CA ILE A 205 -21.56 -22.96 -7.32
C ILE A 205 -20.12 -23.00 -7.86
N SER A 206 -19.15 -22.43 -7.13
CA SER A 206 -17.74 -22.54 -7.50
C SER A 206 -17.20 -23.91 -7.09
N VAL A 207 -16.72 -24.68 -8.05
CA VAL A 207 -16.02 -25.95 -7.81
C VAL A 207 -14.54 -25.63 -7.59
N GLN A 208 -14.03 -25.94 -6.40
CA GLN A 208 -12.61 -25.86 -6.08
C GLN A 208 -12.12 -27.30 -5.86
N ASN A 209 -11.35 -27.83 -6.82
CA ASN A 209 -10.68 -29.12 -6.71
C ASN A 209 -9.23 -28.87 -6.30
N GLU A 210 -8.85 -29.23 -5.09
CA GLU A 210 -7.47 -29.52 -4.73
C GLU A 210 -7.36 -31.03 -4.51
N SER A 211 -6.64 -31.70 -5.40
CA SER A 211 -6.24 -33.10 -5.25
C SER A 211 -5.01 -33.17 -4.33
N TYR A 212 -5.15 -33.89 -3.21
CA TYR A 212 -4.03 -34.30 -2.38
C TYR A 212 -3.36 -35.52 -3.03
N ASP A 213 -2.11 -35.37 -3.46
CA ASP A 213 -1.25 -36.50 -3.82
C ASP A 213 -0.39 -36.89 -2.61
N ASP A 214 -0.63 -38.10 -2.09
CA ASP A 214 0.22 -38.80 -1.10
C ASP A 214 1.46 -39.34 -1.83
N GLU A 215 2.54 -38.57 -1.90
CA GLU A 215 3.87 -39.13 -2.24
C GLU A 215 4.66 -39.50 -0.97
N GLU A 216 5.08 -40.76 -0.93
CA GLU A 216 5.87 -41.40 0.12
C GLU A 216 7.27 -40.76 0.23
N TYR A 217 7.61 -40.25 1.42
CA TYR A 217 8.89 -39.59 1.71
C TYR A 217 10.08 -40.56 1.58
N LYS A 218 10.89 -40.39 0.53
CA LYS A 218 12.18 -41.10 0.37
C LYS A 218 13.31 -40.28 1.00
N PRO A 219 14.13 -40.84 1.90
CA PRO A 219 15.26 -40.12 2.49
C PRO A 219 16.31 -39.77 1.43
N LEU A 220 16.72 -38.50 1.43
CA LEU A 220 17.72 -37.91 0.53
C LEU A 220 19.04 -38.70 0.54
N SER A 221 19.32 -39.40 -0.55
CA SER A 221 20.62 -40.04 -0.80
C SER A 221 21.32 -39.35 -1.96
N GLY A 222 22.50 -38.75 -1.70
CA GLY A 222 23.39 -38.26 -2.74
C GLY A 222 24.02 -36.88 -2.46
N ARG A 223 25.23 -36.89 -1.88
CA ARG A 223 26.14 -35.73 -1.72
C ARG A 223 25.55 -34.55 -0.92
N GLU A 224 25.73 -34.58 0.40
CA GLU A 224 25.32 -33.51 1.32
C GLU A 224 26.05 -32.16 1.04
N GLN A 225 25.59 -31.40 0.05
CA GLN A 225 26.09 -30.05 -0.16
C GLN A 225 25.49 -29.12 0.90
N ILE A 226 26.35 -28.62 1.80
CA ILE A 226 26.01 -27.60 2.79
C ILE A 226 25.67 -26.30 2.05
N CYS A 227 24.68 -25.56 2.56
CA CYS A 227 24.28 -24.26 2.04
C CYS A 227 25.49 -23.35 1.69
N PRO A 228 25.62 -22.87 0.43
CA PRO A 228 26.73 -22.01 0.00
C PRO A 228 26.84 -20.68 0.76
N GLU A 229 25.78 -20.25 1.44
CA GLU A 229 25.77 -19.06 2.32
C GLU A 229 26.94 -19.08 3.33
N ARG A 230 27.34 -20.28 3.80
CA ARG A 230 28.44 -20.46 4.75
C ARG A 230 29.78 -19.96 4.21
N HIS A 231 30.06 -20.27 2.94
CA HIS A 231 31.31 -19.95 2.26
C HIS A 231 31.20 -18.71 1.37
N ALA A 232 30.02 -18.07 1.32
CA ALA A 232 29.79 -16.88 0.52
C ALA A 232 30.56 -15.67 1.09
N ASN A 233 31.24 -14.96 0.20
CA ASN A 233 31.90 -13.70 0.50
C ASN A 233 30.88 -12.64 0.95
N PHE A 234 31.35 -11.61 1.65
CA PHE A 234 30.50 -10.55 2.20
C PHE A 234 29.55 -9.92 1.17
N ILE A 235 30.07 -9.59 -0.03
CA ILE A 235 29.25 -9.03 -1.13
C ILE A 235 28.16 -10.01 -1.56
N SER A 236 28.53 -11.29 -1.78
CA SER A 236 27.58 -12.33 -2.16
C SER A 236 26.52 -12.60 -1.10
N ARG A 237 26.84 -12.39 0.18
CA ARG A 237 25.88 -12.51 1.29
C ARG A 237 24.90 -11.33 1.31
N ILE A 238 25.39 -10.12 1.06
CA ILE A 238 24.57 -8.91 0.99
C ILE A 238 23.63 -8.94 -0.23
N SER A 239 24.14 -9.34 -1.39
CA SER A 239 23.40 -9.37 -2.66
C SER A 239 22.67 -10.68 -2.93
N PHE A 240 22.72 -11.65 -2.01
CA PHE A 240 22.13 -12.98 -2.15
C PHE A 240 22.63 -13.80 -3.37
N GLY A 241 23.80 -13.46 -3.91
CA GLY A 241 24.38 -14.14 -5.08
C GLY A 241 24.67 -15.63 -4.89
N TRP A 242 24.73 -16.10 -3.64
CA TRP A 242 24.92 -17.53 -3.33
C TRP A 242 23.72 -18.40 -3.72
N VAL A 243 22.53 -17.81 -3.90
CA VAL A 243 21.31 -18.51 -4.34
C VAL A 243 21.24 -18.66 -5.87
N THR A 244 21.95 -17.82 -6.61
CA THR A 244 21.89 -17.74 -8.08
C THR A 244 22.07 -19.08 -8.81
N PRO A 245 23.01 -19.97 -8.42
CA PRO A 245 23.15 -21.27 -9.07
C PRO A 245 21.90 -22.13 -9.02
N LEU A 246 21.19 -22.13 -7.87
CA LEU A 246 19.94 -22.88 -7.70
C LEU A 246 18.80 -22.27 -8.51
N MET A 247 18.72 -20.94 -8.60
CA MET A 247 17.73 -20.26 -9.45
C MET A 247 17.96 -20.55 -10.94
N GLN A 248 19.22 -20.54 -11.39
CA GLN A 248 19.55 -20.88 -12.78
C GLN A 248 19.23 -22.33 -13.09
N GLN A 249 19.43 -23.23 -12.13
CA GLN A 249 19.05 -24.63 -12.25
C GLN A 249 17.52 -24.77 -12.35
N GLY A 250 16.76 -24.09 -11.49
CA GLY A 250 15.29 -24.06 -11.54
C GLY A 250 14.72 -23.47 -12.83
N TYR A 251 15.44 -22.57 -13.49
CA TYR A 251 15.08 -22.07 -14.81
C TYR A 251 15.27 -23.12 -15.91
N ARG A 252 16.30 -23.98 -15.78
CA ARG A 252 16.62 -25.02 -16.78
C ARG A 252 15.80 -26.29 -16.61
N ARG A 253 15.53 -26.69 -15.36
CA ARG A 253 14.76 -27.89 -15.02
C ARG A 253 13.99 -27.69 -13.72
N PRO A 254 12.84 -28.37 -13.53
CA PRO A 254 12.17 -28.40 -12.23
C PRO A 254 13.12 -28.84 -11.11
N ILE A 255 13.09 -28.10 -9.98
CA ILE A 255 13.95 -28.38 -8.82
C ILE A 255 13.42 -29.63 -8.11
N THR A 256 14.31 -30.57 -7.83
CA THR A 256 14.00 -31.78 -7.06
C THR A 256 14.54 -31.68 -5.64
N GLU A 257 14.08 -32.53 -4.72
CA GLU A 257 14.55 -32.52 -3.32
C GLU A 257 16.07 -32.71 -3.22
N TYR A 258 16.67 -33.48 -4.14
CA TYR A 258 18.11 -33.73 -4.22
C TYR A 258 18.94 -32.50 -4.62
N ASP A 259 18.31 -31.48 -5.18
CA ASP A 259 18.97 -30.25 -5.61
C ASP A 259 19.05 -29.20 -4.48
N VAL A 260 18.34 -29.43 -3.37
CA VAL A 260 18.24 -28.48 -2.26
C VAL A 260 19.39 -28.70 -1.26
N TRP A 261 20.00 -27.61 -0.81
CA TRP A 261 21.10 -27.68 0.14
C TRP A 261 20.67 -28.12 1.53
N LYS A 262 21.58 -28.84 2.21
CA LYS A 262 21.44 -29.15 3.63
C LYS A 262 21.55 -27.87 4.46
N LEU A 263 20.69 -27.75 5.47
CA LEU A 263 20.74 -26.64 6.43
C LEU A 263 22.09 -26.62 7.15
N ASP A 264 22.60 -25.41 7.38
CA ASP A 264 23.79 -25.20 8.20
C ASP A 264 23.55 -25.64 9.65
N THR A 265 24.62 -26.09 10.30
CA THR A 265 24.72 -26.47 11.71
C THR A 265 24.05 -25.50 12.69
N TRP A 266 24.11 -24.18 12.46
CA TRP A 266 23.47 -23.19 13.34
C TRP A 266 21.96 -23.02 13.13
N ASP A 267 21.39 -23.61 12.07
CA ASP A 267 19.96 -23.61 11.73
C ASP A 267 19.33 -25.00 11.92
N GLN A 268 20.13 -26.02 12.24
CA GLN A 268 19.65 -27.37 12.53
C GLN A 268 18.83 -27.43 13.83
N THR A 269 17.71 -28.15 13.77
CA THR A 269 16.75 -28.28 14.86
C THR A 269 17.36 -28.84 16.15
N GLU A 270 18.33 -29.75 16.04
CA GLU A 270 19.01 -30.35 17.21
C GLU A 270 19.74 -29.29 18.04
N MET A 271 20.57 -28.47 17.39
CA MET A 271 21.32 -27.39 18.05
C MET A 271 20.39 -26.33 18.65
N LEU A 272 19.34 -25.94 17.91
CA LEU A 272 18.36 -24.95 18.37
C LEU A 272 17.58 -25.45 19.58
N THR A 273 17.12 -26.70 19.52
CA THR A 273 16.34 -27.35 20.59
C THR A 273 17.19 -27.61 21.82
N GLN A 274 18.44 -28.05 21.67
CA GLN A 274 19.37 -28.22 22.80
C GLN A 274 19.58 -26.90 23.54
N LYS A 275 19.86 -25.82 22.80
CA LYS A 275 20.04 -24.49 23.39
C LYS A 275 18.77 -24.01 24.10
N PHE A 276 17.61 -24.22 23.50
CA PHE A 276 16.32 -23.90 24.12
C PHE A 276 16.09 -24.70 25.41
N HIS A 277 16.36 -26.01 25.42
CA HIS A 277 16.21 -26.83 26.62
C HIS A 277 17.11 -26.37 27.77
N THR A 278 18.36 -26.00 27.50
CA THR A 278 19.24 -25.44 28.53
C THR A 278 18.68 -24.14 29.11
N CYS A 279 18.14 -23.25 28.26
CA CYS A 279 17.50 -22.01 28.72
C CYS A 279 16.19 -22.27 29.49
N TRP A 280 15.37 -23.20 29.02
CA TRP A 280 14.11 -23.58 29.64
C TRP A 280 14.31 -24.23 31.01
N ALA A 281 15.31 -25.10 31.16
CA ALA A 281 15.64 -25.72 32.45
C ALA A 281 16.01 -24.68 33.51
N LYS A 282 16.80 -23.65 33.13
CA LYS A 282 17.13 -22.53 34.01
C LYS A 282 15.89 -21.68 34.36
N GLU A 283 15.01 -21.45 33.39
CA GLU A 283 13.79 -20.67 33.60
C GLU A 283 12.76 -21.42 34.45
N SER A 284 12.66 -22.76 34.32
CA SER A 284 11.72 -23.59 35.07
C SER A 284 11.98 -23.65 36.57
N GLN A 285 13.19 -23.29 37.01
CA GLN A 285 13.56 -23.20 38.43
C GLN A 285 13.10 -21.88 39.06
N ARG A 286 12.63 -20.91 38.27
CA ARG A 286 12.14 -19.62 38.78
C ARG A 286 10.71 -19.76 39.30
N SER A 287 10.34 -18.91 40.26
CA SER A 287 8.99 -18.88 40.84
C SER A 287 7.87 -18.62 39.82
N ARG A 288 8.17 -17.92 38.73
CA ARG A 288 7.25 -17.66 37.61
C ARG A 288 7.96 -17.92 36.28
N PRO A 289 7.94 -19.16 35.77
CA PRO A 289 8.59 -19.48 34.51
C PRO A 289 7.85 -18.85 33.33
N TRP A 290 8.59 -18.24 32.40
CA TRP A 290 8.02 -17.59 31.23
C TRP A 290 8.65 -18.09 29.93
N LEU A 291 7.84 -18.69 29.05
CA LEU A 291 8.29 -19.25 27.77
C LEU A 291 8.99 -18.20 26.90
N LEU A 292 8.42 -17.00 26.79
CA LEU A 292 8.99 -15.90 26.01
C LEU A 292 10.39 -15.52 26.49
N ARG A 293 10.65 -15.60 27.80
CA ARG A 293 11.98 -15.30 28.36
C ARG A 293 12.99 -16.37 27.98
N ALA A 294 12.62 -17.65 28.07
CA ALA A 294 13.48 -18.74 27.64
C ALA A 294 13.79 -18.68 26.14
N LEU A 295 12.77 -18.39 25.31
CA LEU A 295 12.91 -18.21 23.86
C LEU A 295 13.79 -17.00 23.51
N ASN A 296 13.62 -15.88 24.19
CA ASN A 296 14.46 -14.70 23.97
C ASN A 296 15.93 -14.97 24.33
N ASN A 297 16.18 -15.71 25.41
CA ASN A 297 17.54 -16.06 25.81
C ASN A 297 18.19 -17.08 24.85
N SER A 298 17.42 -17.98 24.24
CA SER A 298 17.96 -18.97 23.30
C SER A 298 18.12 -18.41 21.87
N LEU A 299 17.08 -17.76 21.34
CA LEU A 299 16.96 -17.34 19.93
C LEU A 299 17.04 -15.81 19.73
N GLY A 300 16.86 -15.00 20.78
CA GLY A 300 16.64 -13.56 20.68
C GLY A 300 17.82 -12.74 20.18
N ARG A 301 19.07 -13.23 20.23
CA ARG A 301 20.24 -12.48 19.73
C ARG A 301 20.06 -12.01 18.28
N ARG A 302 19.54 -12.89 17.43
CA ARG A 302 19.32 -12.59 16.00
C ARG A 302 18.07 -11.75 15.77
N PHE A 303 17.07 -11.89 16.64
CA PHE A 303 15.88 -11.05 16.67
C PHE A 303 16.26 -9.58 16.93
N TRP A 304 16.96 -9.30 18.03
CA TRP A 304 17.38 -7.93 18.38
C TRP A 304 18.34 -7.31 17.36
N TRP A 305 19.22 -8.12 16.74
CA TRP A 305 20.04 -7.66 15.62
C TRP A 305 19.20 -7.18 14.43
N GLY A 306 18.10 -7.89 14.12
CA GLY A 306 17.12 -7.44 13.14
C GLY A 306 16.50 -6.09 13.49
N GLY A 307 16.24 -5.84 14.78
CA GLY A 307 15.80 -4.54 15.28
C GLY A 307 16.80 -3.42 15.02
N VAL A 308 18.09 -3.65 15.24
CA VAL A 308 19.14 -2.66 14.94
C VAL A 308 19.17 -2.34 13.44
N ILE A 309 19.18 -3.35 12.57
CA ILE A 309 19.11 -3.15 11.11
C ILE A 309 17.85 -2.35 10.75
N LYS A 310 16.71 -2.63 11.41
CA LYS A 310 15.46 -1.91 11.16
C LYS A 310 15.56 -0.44 11.52
N VAL A 311 16.21 -0.08 12.62
CA VAL A 311 16.46 1.33 13.00
C VAL A 311 17.32 2.02 11.93
N VAL A 312 18.43 1.39 11.53
CA VAL A 312 19.34 1.96 10.51
C VAL A 312 18.60 2.17 9.18
N PHE A 313 17.80 1.18 8.76
CA PHE A 313 16.94 1.29 7.58
C PHE A 313 16.01 2.52 7.64
N ILE A 314 15.35 2.77 8.79
CA ILE A 314 14.43 3.91 8.96
C ILE A 314 15.19 5.23 8.83
N LEU A 315 16.38 5.33 9.45
CA LEU A 315 17.21 6.55 9.37
C LEU A 315 17.68 6.83 7.93
N CYS A 316 18.14 5.80 7.22
CA CYS A 316 18.54 5.93 5.82
C CYS A 316 17.37 6.35 4.93
N GLN A 317 16.17 5.80 5.15
CA GLN A 317 14.97 6.14 4.39
C GLN A 317 14.58 7.61 4.50
N TYR A 318 14.78 8.26 5.65
CA TYR A 318 14.50 9.69 5.80
C TYR A 318 15.53 10.62 5.17
N THR A 319 16.73 10.11 4.91
CA THR A 319 17.79 10.91 4.27
C THR A 319 17.40 11.29 2.84
N GLU A 320 16.62 10.45 2.15
CA GLU A 320 16.19 10.65 0.77
C GLU A 320 15.33 11.91 0.52
N PRO A 321 14.20 12.14 1.23
CA PRO A 321 13.42 13.37 1.04
C PRO A 321 14.18 14.64 1.45
N ILE A 322 15.12 14.54 2.40
CA ILE A 322 15.98 15.66 2.81
C ILE A 322 16.97 16.02 1.71
N LEU A 323 17.64 15.02 1.12
CA LEU A 323 18.54 15.21 -0.02
C LEU A 323 17.80 15.78 -1.24
N LEU A 324 16.57 15.31 -1.49
CA LEU A 324 15.73 15.86 -2.56
C LEU A 324 15.43 17.35 -2.33
N ASN A 325 15.11 17.75 -1.10
CA ASN A 325 14.87 19.16 -0.78
C ASN A 325 16.12 20.02 -1.02
N HIS A 326 17.30 19.55 -0.63
CA HIS A 326 18.56 20.26 -0.90
C HIS A 326 18.89 20.34 -2.39
N LEU A 327 18.61 19.29 -3.16
CA LEU A 327 18.76 19.31 -4.62
C LEU A 327 17.85 20.38 -5.25
N LEU A 328 16.58 20.43 -4.82
CA LEU A 328 15.63 21.43 -5.32
C LEU A 328 16.05 22.85 -4.97
N GLN A 329 16.52 23.09 -3.74
CA GLN A 329 17.04 24.39 -3.32
C GLN A 329 18.27 24.82 -4.15
N SER A 330 19.18 23.90 -4.41
CA SER A 330 20.39 24.17 -5.21
C SER A 330 20.05 24.57 -6.65
N ILE A 331 19.03 23.92 -7.24
CA ILE A 331 18.50 24.27 -8.57
C ILE A 331 17.86 25.67 -8.54
N GLN A 332 17.09 26.00 -7.49
CA GLN A 332 16.42 27.30 -7.38
C GLN A 332 17.40 28.47 -7.18
N GLN A 333 18.47 28.26 -6.42
CA GLN A 333 19.47 29.29 -6.13
C GLN A 333 20.45 29.50 -7.29
N GLY A 334 20.46 28.61 -8.28
CA GLY A 334 21.38 28.67 -9.41
C GLY A 334 22.82 28.30 -9.01
N ASP A 335 22.96 27.41 -8.04
CA ASP A 335 24.27 26.93 -7.59
C ASP A 335 25.04 26.20 -8.70
N PRO A 336 26.38 26.11 -8.58
CA PRO A 336 27.18 25.32 -9.50
C PRO A 336 26.69 23.87 -9.64
N ALA A 337 26.70 23.34 -10.88
CA ALA A 337 26.14 22.02 -11.21
C ALA A 337 26.73 20.84 -10.41
N TRP A 338 27.94 20.97 -9.88
CA TRP A 338 28.58 19.91 -9.07
C TRP A 338 27.85 19.63 -7.75
N PHE A 339 27.16 20.62 -7.16
CA PHE A 339 26.29 20.40 -6.00
C PHE A 339 25.14 19.46 -6.37
N GLY A 340 24.48 19.71 -7.51
CA GLY A 340 23.42 18.85 -8.04
C GLY A 340 23.90 17.40 -8.29
N TYR A 341 25.07 17.23 -8.93
CA TYR A 341 25.65 15.89 -9.14
C TYR A 341 25.97 15.18 -7.83
N THR A 342 26.46 15.92 -6.82
CA THR A 342 26.77 15.36 -5.50
C THR A 342 25.51 14.86 -4.80
N TYR A 343 24.44 15.68 -4.76
CA TYR A 343 23.17 15.27 -4.17
C TYR A 343 22.56 14.07 -4.90
N ALA A 344 22.57 14.07 -6.24
CA ALA A 344 22.05 12.95 -7.04
C ALA A 344 22.82 11.64 -6.78
N PHE A 345 24.15 11.71 -6.68
CA PHE A 345 24.98 10.54 -6.36
C PHE A 345 24.73 10.03 -4.93
N LEU A 346 24.60 10.93 -3.95
CA LEU A 346 24.25 10.57 -2.57
C LEU A 346 22.85 9.94 -2.49
N MET A 347 21.87 10.42 -3.26
CA MET A 347 20.55 9.80 -3.36
C MET A 347 20.62 8.38 -3.92
N PHE A 348 21.41 8.16 -4.98
CA PHE A 348 21.62 6.82 -5.53
C PHE A 348 22.25 5.85 -4.51
N LEU A 349 23.31 6.28 -3.82
CA LEU A 349 23.94 5.49 -2.78
C LEU A 349 22.99 5.22 -1.60
N GLY A 350 22.21 6.23 -1.21
CA GLY A 350 21.18 6.12 -0.18
C GLY A 350 20.14 5.07 -0.54
N MET A 351 19.58 5.13 -1.74
CA MET A 351 18.58 4.17 -2.23
C MET A 351 19.15 2.74 -2.29
N LEU A 352 20.37 2.57 -2.79
CA LEU A 352 21.04 1.27 -2.79
C LEU A 352 21.19 0.71 -1.36
N CYS A 353 21.61 1.55 -0.42
CA CYS A 353 21.74 1.17 0.99
C CYS A 353 20.39 0.76 1.60
N VAL A 354 19.33 1.53 1.36
CA VAL A 354 17.96 1.26 1.84
C VAL A 354 17.46 -0.09 1.34
N VAL A 355 17.58 -0.37 0.05
CA VAL A 355 17.14 -1.64 -0.55
C VAL A 355 17.90 -2.83 0.02
N LEU A 356 19.23 -2.71 0.19
CA LEU A 356 20.05 -3.77 0.78
C LEU A 356 19.71 -4.01 2.25
N LEU A 357 19.55 -2.96 3.05
CA LEU A 357 19.16 -3.07 4.46
C LEU A 357 17.78 -3.72 4.62
N GLU A 358 16.84 -3.37 3.75
CA GLU A 358 15.50 -3.97 3.75
C GLU A 358 15.56 -5.47 3.45
N ALA A 359 16.27 -5.86 2.39
CA ALA A 359 16.41 -7.27 2.01
C ALA A 359 17.09 -8.08 3.13
N GLN A 360 18.14 -7.55 3.75
CA GLN A 360 18.84 -8.19 4.87
C GLN A 360 17.96 -8.29 6.12
N TYR A 361 17.19 -7.24 6.43
CA TYR A 361 16.21 -7.26 7.52
C TYR A 361 15.16 -8.35 7.32
N VAL A 362 14.59 -8.45 6.10
CA VAL A 362 13.57 -9.45 5.75
C VAL A 362 14.15 -10.85 5.91
N GLN A 363 15.29 -11.17 5.29
CA GLN A 363 15.91 -12.49 5.44
C GLN A 363 16.17 -12.84 6.91
N ASN A 364 16.67 -11.88 7.69
CA ASN A 364 16.95 -12.10 9.09
C ASN A 364 15.69 -12.45 9.89
N ILE A 365 14.60 -11.67 9.74
CA ILE A 365 13.39 -11.90 10.53
C ILE A 365 12.64 -13.16 10.11
N TRP A 366 12.64 -13.47 8.81
CA TRP A 366 12.09 -14.73 8.30
C TRP A 366 12.79 -15.93 8.94
N ARG A 367 14.13 -15.93 8.99
CA ARG A 367 14.89 -17.00 9.61
C ARG A 367 14.66 -17.09 11.13
N VAL A 368 14.52 -15.96 11.82
CA VAL A 368 14.17 -15.96 13.26
C VAL A 368 12.81 -16.63 13.48
N GLY A 369 11.80 -16.30 12.66
CA GLY A 369 10.48 -16.95 12.73
C GLY A 369 10.55 -18.46 12.50
N PHE A 370 11.32 -18.92 11.52
CA PHE A 370 11.51 -20.35 11.28
C PHE A 370 12.25 -21.06 12.42
N ARG A 371 13.32 -20.45 12.96
CA ARG A 371 14.02 -21.00 14.14
C ARG A 371 13.07 -21.16 15.33
N LEU A 372 12.20 -20.17 15.55
CA LEU A 372 11.17 -20.22 16.59
C LEU A 372 10.23 -21.40 16.36
N ARG A 373 9.67 -21.53 15.14
CA ARG A 373 8.78 -22.64 14.78
C ARG A 373 9.43 -23.99 15.01
N PHE A 374 10.59 -24.25 14.40
CA PHE A 374 11.24 -25.57 14.48
C PHE A 374 11.58 -25.96 15.92
N THR A 375 12.04 -24.99 16.72
CA THR A 375 12.31 -25.21 18.15
C THR A 375 11.05 -25.59 18.92
N LEU A 376 9.94 -24.87 18.70
CA LEU A 376 8.68 -25.13 19.39
C LEU A 376 8.03 -26.45 18.96
N VAL A 377 8.02 -26.75 17.66
CA VAL A 377 7.51 -28.05 17.16
C VAL A 377 8.28 -29.20 17.77
N ALA A 378 9.62 -29.15 17.76
CA ALA A 378 10.46 -30.19 18.35
C ALA A 378 10.24 -30.31 19.87
N ALA A 379 10.15 -29.18 20.58
CA ALA A 379 9.92 -29.17 22.03
C ALA A 379 8.54 -29.74 22.41
N ILE A 380 7.49 -29.38 21.67
CA ILE A 380 6.13 -29.91 21.86
C ILE A 380 6.11 -31.41 21.58
N PHE A 381 6.71 -31.83 20.47
CA PHE A 381 6.78 -33.24 20.10
C PHE A 381 7.51 -34.06 21.16
N HIS A 382 8.70 -33.63 21.58
CA HIS A 382 9.47 -34.30 22.62
C HIS A 382 8.74 -34.33 23.96
N LYS A 383 8.01 -33.25 24.32
CA LYS A 383 7.18 -33.22 25.52
C LYS A 383 6.00 -34.19 25.42
N SER A 384 5.38 -34.31 24.24
CA SER A 384 4.22 -35.17 24.01
C SER A 384 4.51 -36.65 24.21
N LEU A 385 5.75 -37.07 23.93
CA LEU A 385 6.26 -38.43 24.12
C LEU A 385 6.56 -38.76 25.60
N ARG A 386 6.66 -37.75 26.46
CA ARG A 386 6.98 -37.90 27.89
C ARG A 386 5.84 -37.49 28.82
N LEU A 387 4.61 -37.39 28.30
CA LEU A 387 3.43 -37.10 29.10
C LEU A 387 3.03 -38.32 29.93
N THR A 388 2.68 -38.11 31.20
CA THR A 388 2.07 -39.15 32.04
C THR A 388 0.64 -39.43 31.58
N HIS A 389 0.12 -40.61 31.89
CA HIS A 389 -1.22 -41.03 31.47
C HIS A 389 -2.32 -40.04 31.91
N GLU A 390 -2.24 -39.53 33.14
CA GLU A 390 -3.22 -38.54 33.65
C GLU A 390 -3.18 -37.21 32.88
N VAL A 391 -1.98 -36.72 32.53
CA VAL A 391 -1.86 -35.48 31.74
C VAL A 391 -2.23 -35.73 30.28
N ARG A 392 -1.92 -36.91 29.73
CA ARG A 392 -2.20 -37.26 28.33
C ARG A 392 -3.71 -37.21 28.03
N LYS A 393 -4.58 -37.58 28.97
CA LYS A 393 -6.05 -37.44 28.83
C LYS A 393 -6.47 -36.01 28.48
N ASN A 394 -5.79 -35.00 29.03
CA ASN A 394 -6.07 -33.58 28.79
C ASN A 394 -5.48 -33.04 27.46
N PHE A 395 -4.55 -33.78 26.86
CA PHE A 395 -3.87 -33.45 25.61
C PHE A 395 -4.02 -34.57 24.58
N PRO A 396 -5.23 -34.77 24.01
CA PRO A 396 -5.45 -35.74 22.95
C PRO A 396 -4.64 -35.36 21.70
N SER A 397 -4.38 -36.34 20.82
CA SER A 397 -3.53 -36.16 19.64
C SER A 397 -3.98 -34.98 18.77
N GLY A 398 -5.28 -34.79 18.56
CA GLY A 398 -5.81 -33.65 17.79
C GLY A 398 -5.47 -32.28 18.40
N ARG A 399 -5.47 -32.15 19.73
CA ARG A 399 -5.10 -30.90 20.42
C ARG A 399 -3.60 -30.60 20.26
N ILE A 400 -2.75 -31.63 20.32
CA ILE A 400 -1.31 -31.49 20.11
C ILE A 400 -1.01 -31.08 18.67
N THR A 401 -1.65 -31.76 17.70
CA THR A 401 -1.53 -31.40 16.28
C THR A 401 -1.97 -29.96 16.04
N ASN A 402 -3.12 -29.54 16.60
CA ASN A 402 -3.59 -28.16 16.51
C ASN A 402 -2.55 -27.18 17.08
N MET A 403 -2.01 -27.44 18.29
CA MET A 403 -0.97 -26.57 18.87
C MET A 403 0.26 -26.42 17.96
N ILE A 404 0.66 -27.49 17.26
CA ILE A 404 1.78 -27.48 16.30
C ILE A 404 1.42 -26.74 15.00
N THR A 405 0.23 -26.98 14.43
CA THR A 405 -0.15 -26.45 13.11
C THR A 405 -0.70 -25.04 13.18
N THR A 406 -1.46 -24.69 14.21
CA THR A 406 -2.08 -23.35 14.39
C THR A 406 -1.23 -22.46 15.27
N ASP A 407 -0.97 -22.84 16.52
CA ASP A 407 -0.45 -21.91 17.53
C ASP A 407 1.02 -21.58 17.26
N VAL A 408 1.84 -22.59 16.94
CA VAL A 408 3.25 -22.37 16.58
C VAL A 408 3.37 -21.59 15.26
N ASN A 409 2.48 -21.83 14.29
CA ASN A 409 2.47 -21.07 13.04
C ASN A 409 2.10 -19.60 13.28
N ALA A 410 1.10 -19.34 14.13
CA ALA A 410 0.76 -17.99 14.55
C ALA A 410 1.93 -17.29 15.25
N LEU A 411 2.64 -17.98 16.15
CA LEU A 411 3.82 -17.43 16.82
C LEU A 411 4.97 -17.12 15.84
N GLN A 412 5.19 -17.95 14.81
CA GLN A 412 6.12 -17.65 13.72
C GLN A 412 5.76 -16.33 13.05
N LEU A 413 4.50 -16.18 12.63
CA LEU A 413 4.02 -14.99 11.92
C LEU A 413 4.12 -13.74 12.80
N VAL A 414 3.70 -13.82 14.07
CA VAL A 414 3.82 -12.71 15.03
C VAL A 414 5.28 -12.28 15.19
N CYS A 415 6.19 -13.23 15.33
CA CYS A 415 7.62 -12.95 15.45
C CYS A 415 8.17 -12.21 14.21
N GLN A 416 7.71 -12.60 13.02
CA GLN A 416 8.09 -11.95 11.75
C GLN A 416 7.53 -10.52 11.61
N GLN A 417 6.41 -10.20 12.27
CA GLN A 417 5.75 -8.89 12.20
C GLN A 417 6.11 -7.94 13.35
N LEU A 418 6.68 -8.44 14.45
CA LEU A 418 6.84 -7.67 15.69
C LEU A 418 7.66 -6.38 15.52
N HIS A 419 8.72 -6.39 14.70
CA HIS A 419 9.50 -5.18 14.43
C HIS A 419 8.73 -4.13 13.61
N ILE A 420 7.76 -4.54 12.81
CA ILE A 420 6.90 -3.64 12.04
C ILE A 420 5.95 -2.90 12.97
N PHE A 421 5.46 -3.58 14.02
CA PHE A 421 4.51 -3.01 14.98
C PHE A 421 5.04 -1.74 15.66
N TRP A 422 6.26 -1.77 16.20
CA TRP A 422 6.83 -0.58 16.85
C TRP A 422 7.43 0.40 15.84
N SER A 423 8.01 -0.07 14.73
CA SER A 423 8.66 0.84 13.77
C SER A 423 7.70 1.68 12.96
N THR A 424 6.50 1.16 12.66
CA THR A 424 5.50 1.87 11.85
C THR A 424 5.05 3.20 12.46
N PRO A 425 4.70 3.27 13.76
CA PRO A 425 4.43 4.54 14.43
C PRO A 425 5.55 5.57 14.27
N PHE A 426 6.81 5.18 14.48
CA PHE A 426 7.95 6.09 14.28
C PHE A 426 8.07 6.54 12.81
N ARG A 427 7.84 5.63 11.87
CA ARG A 427 7.85 5.93 10.43
C ARG A 427 6.78 6.97 10.06
N ILE A 428 5.58 6.80 10.60
CA ILE A 428 4.47 7.73 10.40
C ILE A 428 4.81 9.09 11.03
N ILE A 429 5.22 9.12 12.29
CA ILE A 429 5.53 10.38 13.00
C ILE A 429 6.63 11.16 12.27
N GLY A 430 7.75 10.51 11.90
CA GLY A 430 8.82 11.21 11.18
C GLY A 430 8.39 11.69 9.78
N ALA A 431 7.55 10.92 9.08
CA ALA A 431 6.97 11.37 7.81
C ALA A 431 6.06 12.59 8.00
N MET A 432 5.24 12.62 9.06
CA MET A 432 4.40 13.78 9.39
C MET A 432 5.23 15.02 9.70
N VAL A 433 6.33 14.88 10.45
CA VAL A 433 7.23 16.00 10.76
C VAL A 433 7.86 16.56 9.49
N LEU A 434 8.38 15.70 8.60
CA LEU A 434 8.96 16.14 7.33
C LEU A 434 7.92 16.80 6.41
N LEU A 435 6.73 16.20 6.30
CA LEU A 435 5.63 16.78 5.53
C LEU A 435 5.18 18.13 6.07
N TYR A 436 5.11 18.29 7.39
CA TYR A 436 4.80 19.57 8.01
C TYR A 436 5.87 20.63 7.71
N GLN A 437 7.15 20.25 7.76
CA GLN A 437 8.26 21.16 7.42
C GLN A 437 8.24 21.59 5.95
N GLN A 438 7.87 20.69 5.02
CA GLN A 438 7.89 20.97 3.58
C GLN A 438 6.62 21.65 3.05
N LEU A 439 5.45 21.30 3.58
CA LEU A 439 4.13 21.69 3.02
C LEU A 439 3.23 22.44 4.02
N GLY A 440 3.67 22.62 5.27
CA GLY A 440 2.93 23.34 6.31
C GLY A 440 1.67 22.61 6.80
N VAL A 441 0.77 23.36 7.44
CA VAL A 441 -0.46 22.85 8.10
C VAL A 441 -1.39 22.13 7.10
N ALA A 442 -1.37 22.50 5.82
CA ALA A 442 -2.17 21.88 4.78
C ALA A 442 -1.81 20.41 4.53
N ALA A 443 -0.59 19.96 4.85
CA ALA A 443 -0.21 18.55 4.76
C ALA A 443 -0.69 17.72 5.97
N LEU A 444 -0.82 18.34 7.14
CA LEU A 444 -1.35 17.67 8.34
C LEU A 444 -2.83 17.30 8.16
N LEU A 445 -3.63 18.19 7.56
CA LEU A 445 -5.04 17.91 7.23
C LEU A 445 -5.17 16.71 6.28
N ARG A 446 -4.34 16.63 5.24
CA ARG A 446 -4.35 15.50 4.28
C ARG A 446 -3.91 14.18 4.92
N SER A 447 -2.93 14.27 5.80
CA SER A 447 -2.37 13.13 6.51
C SER A 447 -3.33 12.56 7.55
N LEU A 448 -4.05 13.42 8.27
CA LEU A 448 -5.09 13.03 9.22
C LEU A 448 -6.22 12.26 8.55
N ILE A 449 -6.63 12.69 7.36
CA ILE A 449 -7.63 11.99 6.55
C ILE A 449 -7.15 10.59 6.15
N LEU A 450 -5.88 10.44 5.72
CA LEU A 450 -5.32 9.12 5.39
C LEU A 450 -5.33 8.18 6.59
N VAL A 451 -4.95 8.67 7.78
CA VAL A 451 -4.96 7.88 9.02
C VAL A 451 -6.37 7.49 9.45
N LEU A 452 -7.37 8.35 9.25
CA LEU A 452 -8.79 8.04 9.52
C LEU A 452 -9.37 7.02 8.54
N ILE A 453 -8.86 6.95 7.31
CA ILE A 453 -9.30 5.99 6.29
C ILE A 453 -8.86 4.56 6.61
N VAL A 454 -7.67 4.37 7.21
CA VAL A 454 -7.14 3.03 7.55
C VAL A 454 -8.07 2.22 8.48
N PRO A 455 -8.53 2.71 9.65
CA PRO A 455 -9.45 1.97 10.50
C PRO A 455 -10.81 1.75 9.83
N LEU A 456 -11.27 2.69 8.99
CA LEU A 456 -12.49 2.50 8.19
C LEU A 456 -12.33 1.35 7.18
N GLN A 457 -11.15 1.17 6.58
CA GLN A 457 -10.84 0.04 5.71
C GLN A 457 -10.83 -1.27 6.49
N VAL A 458 -10.23 -1.31 7.69
CA VAL A 458 -10.14 -2.53 8.50
C VAL A 458 -11.52 -3.02 8.95
N ILE A 459 -12.33 -2.12 9.53
CA ILE A 459 -13.71 -2.43 9.97
C ILE A 459 -14.58 -2.93 8.81
N SER A 460 -14.26 -2.50 7.60
CA SER A 460 -15.05 -2.78 6.40
C SER A 460 -14.62 -4.02 5.62
N VAL A 461 -13.48 -4.61 5.96
CA VAL A 461 -12.99 -5.87 5.40
C VAL A 461 -13.39 -7.04 6.30
N GLU A 462 -13.63 -6.79 7.60
CA GLU A 462 -14.13 -7.78 8.56
C GLU A 462 -15.65 -8.01 8.51
N ASN A 463 -16.41 -7.12 7.83
CA ASN A 463 -17.84 -7.25 7.53
C ASN A 463 -18.06 -7.54 6.04
#